data_AF-A0A820JTN3-F1
#
_entry.id   AF-A0A820JTN3-F1
#
_cell.length_a   1.000
_cell.length_b   1.000
_cell.length_c   1.000
_cell.angle_alpha   90.00
_cell.angle_beta   90.00
_cell.angle_gamma   90.00
#
_symmetry.space_group_name_H-M   'P 1'
#
loop_
_entity.id
_entity.type
_entity.pdbx_description
1 polymer ?
#
loop_
_entity_poly.entity_id
_entity_poly.type
_entity_poly.pdbx_seq_one_letter_code
_entity_poly.pdbx_strand_id
1 'polypeptide(L)' 'RCALSVVLTMIFVGLELADFPPIGWTIDAHSLWHFSTIFLPILWYRFVVDDSRYLLLHSK' A
#
# COMPACT_ATOMS: atom_id res chain seq x y z
N ARG A 1 3.17 -4.13 -11.80
CA ARG A 1 3.55 -3.35 -10.60
C ARG A 1 2.48 -2.33 -10.24
N CYS A 2 1.87 -1.63 -11.20
CA CYS A 2 0.78 -0.68 -10.95
C CYS A 2 -0.42 -1.32 -10.25
N ALA A 3 -1.03 -2.36 -10.86
CA ALA A 3 -2.22 -3.01 -10.28
C ALA A 3 -1.97 -3.56 -8.86
N LEU A 4 -0.81 -4.18 -8.63
CA LEU A 4 -0.41 -4.66 -7.31
C LEU A 4 -0.28 -3.51 -6.29
N SER A 5 0.36 -2.40 -6.69
CA SER A 5 0.53 -1.23 -5.81
C SER A 5 -0.83 -0.61 -5.47
N VAL A 6 -1.72 -0.47 -6.45
CA VAL A 6 -3.07 0.08 -6.27
C VAL A 6 -3.91 -0.82 -5.36
N VAL A 7 -3.98 -2.12 -5.65
CA VAL A 7 -4.79 -3.07 -4.87
C VAL A 7 -4.30 -3.16 -3.42
N LEU A 8 -2.99 -3.28 -3.21
CA LEU A 8 -2.43 -3.33 -1.85
C LEU A 8 -2.66 -2.02 -1.08
N THR A 9 -2.53 -0.87 -1.74
CA THR A 9 -2.82 0.43 -1.11
C THR A 9 -4.28 0.50 -0.67
N MET A 10 -5.22 0.08 -1.53
CA MET A 10 -6.65 0.10 -1.20
C MET A 10 -7.00 -0.85 -0.06
N ILE A 11 -6.43 -2.05 -0.04
CA ILE A 11 -6.65 -3.02 1.03
C ILE A 11 -6.13 -2.48 2.36
N PHE A 12 -4.90 -1.95 2.39
CA PHE A 12 -4.29 -1.50 3.64
C PHE A 12 -4.95 -0.24 4.19
N VAL A 13 -5.32 0.74 3.35
CA VAL A 13 -6.13 1.89 3.80
C VAL A 13 -7.50 1.44 4.30
N GLY A 14 -8.06 0.39 3.70
CA GLY A 14 -9.29 -0.24 4.20
C GLY A 14 -9.16 -0.82 5.61
N LEU A 15 -7.99 -1.32 6.00
CA LEU A 15 -7.75 -1.83 7.36
C LEU A 15 -7.85 -0.69 8.39
N GLU A 16 -7.23 0.46 8.11
CA GLU A 16 -7.33 1.64 8.98
C GLU A 16 -8.79 2.13 9.10
N LEU A 17 -9.55 2.10 8.01
CA LEU A 17 -10.94 2.57 8.01
C LEU A 17 -11.91 1.62 8.71
N ALA A 18 -11.64 0.31 8.66
CA ALA A 18 -12.52 -0.72 9.22
C ALA A 18 -12.42 -0.81 10.75
N ASP A 19 -11.28 -0.38 11.33
CA ASP A 19 -10.99 -0.30 12.77
C ASP A 19 -11.67 -1.39 13.63
N PHE A 20 -11.43 -2.64 13.27
CA PHE A 20 -12.07 -3.79 13.94
C PHE A 20 -11.37 -4.12 15.26
N PRO A 21 -12.14 -4.60 16.28
CA PRO A 21 -11.60 -5.00 17.58
C PRO A 21 -10.68 -6.22 17.45
N PRO A 22 -9.73 -6.43 18.39
CA PRO A 22 -8.71 -7.47 18.29
C PRO A 22 -9.30 -8.87 18.12
N ILE A 23 -8.89 -9.54 17.04
CA ILE A 23 -9.23 -10.93 16.74
C ILE A 23 -8.34 -11.83 17.59
N GLY A 24 -8.96 -12.69 18.39
CA GLY A 24 -8.24 -13.62 19.27
C GLY A 24 -7.32 -12.93 20.27
N TRP A 25 -7.62 -11.67 20.65
CA TRP A 25 -6.83 -10.86 21.58
C TRP A 25 -5.37 -10.63 21.17
N THR A 26 -5.02 -10.86 19.89
CA THR A 26 -3.64 -10.82 19.41
C THR A 26 -3.43 -9.91 18.22
N ILE A 27 -4.39 -9.82 17.28
CA ILE A 27 -4.25 -9.00 16.07
C ILE A 27 -5.47 -8.09 15.92
N ASP A 28 -5.23 -6.79 15.83
CA ASP A 28 -6.25 -5.77 15.53
C ASP A 28 -5.99 -5.10 14.17
N ALA A 29 -6.93 -4.27 13.74
CA ALA A 29 -6.82 -3.51 12.50
C ALA A 29 -5.55 -2.63 12.49
N HIS A 30 -5.26 -2.00 13.63
CA HIS A 30 -4.20 -1.02 13.78
C HIS A 30 -2.79 -1.64 13.68
N SER A 31 -2.55 -2.80 14.27
CA SER A 31 -1.28 -3.53 14.17
C SER A 31 -1.02 -4.01 12.74
N LEU A 32 -2.06 -4.47 12.02
CA LEU A 32 -1.94 -4.81 10.60
C LEU A 32 -1.67 -3.58 9.72
N TRP A 33 -2.26 -2.43 10.04
CA TRP A 33 -1.95 -1.17 9.38
C TRP A 33 -0.47 -0.78 9.55
N HIS A 34 0.05 -0.82 10.79
CA HIS A 34 1.48 -0.56 11.06
C HIS A 34 2.41 -1.53 10.32
N PHE A 35 2.07 -2.82 10.28
CA PHE A 35 2.85 -3.79 9.52
C PHE A 35 2.87 -3.48 8.02
N SER A 36 1.71 -3.10 7.48
CA SER A 36 1.52 -2.83 6.06
C SER A 36 2.26 -1.57 5.59
N THR A 37 2.28 -0.54 6.43
CA THR A 37 2.95 0.74 6.13
C THR A 37 4.48 0.65 6.11
N ILE A 38 5.08 -0.45 6.58
CA ILE A 38 6.53 -0.72 6.40
C ILE A 38 6.84 -1.11 4.94
N PHE A 39 6.02 -1.98 4.35
CA PHE A 39 6.30 -2.57 3.03
C PHE A 39 5.69 -1.76 1.88
N LEU A 40 4.53 -1.16 2.10
CA LEU A 40 3.77 -0.44 1.06
C LEU A 40 4.56 0.73 0.44
N PRO A 41 5.28 1.59 1.19
CA PRO A 41 6.03 2.70 0.61
C PRO A 41 7.14 2.25 -0.34
N ILE A 42 7.77 1.11 -0.07
CA ILE A 42 8.82 0.55 -0.94
C ILE A 42 8.24 0.17 -2.30
N LEU A 43 7.08 -0.49 -2.31
CA LEU A 43 6.39 -0.86 -3.53
C LEU A 43 5.90 0.37 -4.29
N TRP A 44 5.31 1.33 -3.58
CA TRP A 44 4.78 2.57 -4.14
C TRP A 44 5.89 3.42 -4.76
N TYR A 45 7.02 3.57 -4.08
CA TYR A 45 8.17 4.30 -4.60
C TYR A 45 8.69 3.70 -5.92
N ARG A 46 8.79 2.37 -5.99
CA ARG A 46 9.21 1.68 -7.23
C ARG A 46 8.22 1.92 -8.37
N PHE A 47 6.92 1.96 -8.08
CA PHE A 47 5.90 2.30 -9.07
C PHE A 47 6.07 3.74 -9.58
N VAL A 48 6.24 4.73 -8.70
CA VAL A 48 6.43 6.14 -9.09
C VAL A 48 7.68 6.35 -9.94
N VAL A 49 8.78 5.66 -9.63
CA VAL A 49 10.02 5.72 -10.43
C VAL A 49 9.79 5.14 -11.82
N ASP A 50 9.14 3.98 -11.91
CA ASP A 50 8.82 3.34 -13.20
C ASP A 50 7.88 4.24 -14.03
N ASP A 51 6.89 4.88 -13.40
CA ASP A 51 5.94 5.79 -14.04
C ASP A 51 6.61 7.09 -14.55
N SER A 52 7.45 7.70 -13.71
CA SER A 52 8.22 8.90 -14.09
C SER A 52 9.13 8.64 -15.29
N ARG A 53 9.77 7.45 -15.34
CA ARG A 53 10.59 7.05 -16.49
C ARG A 53 9.75 6.84 -17.75
N TYR A 54 8.58 6.24 -17.63
CA TYR A 54 7.66 6.06 -18.76
C TYR A 54 7.26 7.42 -19.35
N LEU A 55 6.85 8.37 -18.51
CA LEU A 55 6.48 9.72 -18.91
C LEU A 55 7.63 10.47 -19.57
N LEU A 56 8.83 10.41 -19.01
CA LEU A 56 10.03 11.04 -19.60
C LEU A 56 10.34 10.50 -21.01
N LEU A 57 10.12 9.20 -21.26
CA LEU A 57 10.41 8.58 -22.56
C LEU A 57 9.33 8.85 -23.62
N HIS A 58 8.08 9.06 -23.19
CA HIS A 58 6.92 9.21 -24.09
C HIS A 58 6.40 10.66 -24.19
N SER A 59 6.96 11.60 -23.44
CA SER A 59 6.64 13.03 -23.51
C SER A 59 7.32 13.73 -24.70
N LYS A 60 7.18 13.18 -25.92
CA LYS A 60 7.54 13.85 -27.17
C LYS A 60 6.30 14.39 -27.87
#